data_AF-A0A442LW32-F1
#
_entry.id   AF-A0A442LW32-F1
#
_cell.length_a   1.000
_cell.length_b   1.000
_cell.length_c   1.000
_cell.angle_alpha   90.00
_cell.angle_beta   90.00
_cell.angle_gamma   90.00
#
_symmetry.space_group_name_H-M   'P 1'
#
loop_
_entity.id
_entity.type
_entity.pdbx_description
1 polymer ?
#
loop_
_entity_poly.entity_id
_entity_poly.type
_entity_poly.pdbx_seq_one_letter_code
_entity_poly.pdbx_strand_id
1 'polypeptide(L)'
;MRFAPSIFGQLLEPIDRRQFQASVDRHDGDAYDKSFRSWDHLVALIYAQFCGSSSLRGLEAGWNANSQHHYHLGSGPLMRSTLSDANRRRPV
;
A
#
# COMPACT_ATOMS: atom_id res chain seq x y z
N MET A 1 -22.10 -10.27 -8.62
CA MET A 1 -21.95 -8.80 -8.69
C MET A 1 -20.75 -8.47 -9.55
N ARG A 2 -20.88 -7.55 -10.50
CA ARG A 2 -19.77 -7.12 -11.38
C ARG A 2 -18.83 -6.24 -10.55
N PHE A 3 -17.55 -6.59 -10.49
CA PHE A 3 -16.54 -5.75 -9.85
C PHE A 3 -16.44 -4.43 -10.63
N ALA A 4 -16.51 -3.32 -9.89
CA ALA A 4 -16.20 -1.99 -10.40
C ALA A 4 -14.93 -1.51 -9.65
N PRO A 5 -13.89 -1.08 -10.38
CA PRO A 5 -12.69 -0.55 -9.74
C PRO A 5 -13.03 0.70 -8.92
N SER A 6 -12.43 0.84 -7.74
CA SER A 6 -12.54 2.08 -6.98
C SER A 6 -11.77 3.19 -7.70
N ILE A 7 -12.11 4.45 -7.46
CA ILE A 7 -11.36 5.62 -7.99
C ILE A 7 -9.87 5.48 -7.64
N PHE A 8 -9.57 5.06 -6.41
CA PHE A 8 -8.20 4.81 -6.00
C PHE A 8 -7.53 3.68 -6.79
N GLY A 9 -8.24 2.59 -7.09
CA GLY A 9 -7.74 1.54 -7.97
C GLY A 9 -7.42 2.05 -9.37
N GLN A 10 -8.27 2.90 -9.95
CA GLN A 10 -8.03 3.54 -11.25
C GLN A 10 -6.80 4.47 -11.22
N LEU A 11 -6.57 5.17 -10.10
CA LEU A 11 -5.36 6.00 -9.92
C LEU A 11 -4.07 5.17 -9.85
N LEU A 12 -4.15 3.89 -9.47
CA LEU A 12 -3.00 2.98 -9.44
C LEU A 12 -2.79 2.24 -10.77
N GLU A 13 -3.78 2.19 -11.68
CA GLU A 13 -3.67 1.51 -12.98
C GLU A 13 -2.43 1.90 -13.80
N PRO A 14 -1.96 3.16 -13.81
CA PRO A 14 -0.75 3.55 -14.54
C PRO A 14 0.54 2.91 -13.99
N ILE A 15 0.53 2.38 -12.77
CA ILE A 15 1.69 1.75 -12.15
C ILE A 15 1.79 0.31 -12.64
N ASP A 16 2.75 0.04 -13.53
CA ASP A 16 3.04 -1.32 -13.96
C ASP A 16 3.60 -2.15 -12.79
N ARG A 17 2.76 -3.04 -12.27
CA ARG A 17 3.09 -3.94 -11.16
C ARG A 17 4.31 -4.81 -11.43
N ARG A 18 4.54 -5.23 -12.68
CA ARG A 18 5.69 -6.08 -13.03
C ARG A 18 6.97 -5.27 -13.03
N GLN A 19 6.96 -4.07 -13.60
CA GLN A 19 8.13 -3.18 -13.57
C GLN A 19 8.46 -2.73 -12.15
N PHE A 20 7.44 -2.45 -11.33
CA PHE A 20 7.61 -2.17 -9.92
C PHE A 20 8.25 -3.36 -9.19
N GLN A 21 7.71 -4.57 -9.36
CA GLN A 21 8.28 -5.77 -8.73
C GLN A 21 9.72 -6.03 -9.16
N ALA A 22 10.04 -5.87 -10.46
CA ALA A 22 11.40 -6.02 -10.94
C ALA A 22 12.37 -5.02 -10.28
N SER A 23 11.90 -3.82 -9.97
CA SER A 23 12.69 -2.81 -9.24
C SER A 23 12.87 -3.21 -7.76
N VAL A 24 11.81 -3.69 -7.11
CA VAL A 24 11.87 -4.21 -5.74
C VAL A 24 12.89 -5.35 -5.64
N ASP A 25 12.83 -6.31 -6.57
CA ASP A 25 13.72 -7.47 -6.60
C ASP A 25 15.18 -7.04 -6.86
N ARG A 26 15.40 -6.08 -7.75
CA ARG A 26 16.75 -5.54 -8.05
C ARG A 26 17.43 -4.91 -6.84
N HIS A 27 16.64 -4.33 -5.93
CA HIS A 27 17.14 -3.59 -4.77
C HIS A 27 16.93 -4.33 -3.45
N ASP A 28 16.51 -5.59 -3.50
CA ASP A 28 16.17 -6.38 -2.30
C ASP A 28 15.17 -5.65 -1.38
N GLY A 29 14.24 -4.88 -1.95
CA GLY A 29 13.35 -3.97 -1.22
C GLY A 29 12.39 -4.66 -0.24
N ASP A 30 12.18 -5.97 -0.43
CA ASP A 30 11.38 -6.83 0.43
C ASP A 30 12.22 -7.82 1.27
N ALA A 31 13.54 -7.65 1.32
CA ALA A 31 14.40 -8.51 2.12
C ALA A 31 13.95 -8.51 3.58
N TYR A 32 13.86 -9.69 4.20
CA TYR A 32 13.38 -9.91 5.58
C TYR A 32 11.94 -9.47 5.89
N ASP A 33 11.21 -8.89 4.95
CA ASP A 33 9.79 -8.59 5.14
C ASP A 33 8.97 -9.86 4.89
N LYS A 34 7.95 -10.12 5.71
CA LYS A 34 7.17 -11.37 5.67
C LYS A 34 5.75 -11.16 5.16
N SER A 35 5.10 -10.10 5.62
CA SER A 35 3.67 -9.85 5.38
C SER A 35 3.35 -8.49 4.78
N PHE A 36 4.18 -7.47 5.01
CA PHE A 36 3.99 -6.12 4.49
C PHE A 36 5.08 -5.80 3.47
N ARG A 37 4.77 -6.00 2.20
CA ARG A 37 5.72 -5.90 1.07
C ARG A 37 5.80 -4.47 0.57
N SER A 38 6.70 -4.23 -0.38
CA SER A 38 6.96 -2.91 -0.97
C SER A 38 5.72 -2.39 -1.70
N TRP A 39 4.93 -3.31 -2.29
CA TRP A 39 3.65 -2.94 -2.89
C TRP A 39 2.64 -2.44 -1.85
N ASP A 40 2.44 -3.17 -0.74
CA ASP A 40 1.53 -2.75 0.33
C ASP A 40 1.91 -1.36 0.87
N HIS A 41 3.22 -1.13 1.01
CA HIS A 41 3.77 0.13 1.50
C HIS A 41 3.57 1.27 0.52
N LEU A 42 3.87 1.08 -0.77
CA LEU A 42 3.63 2.07 -1.81
C LEU A 42 2.15 2.48 -1.84
N VAL A 43 1.25 1.50 -1.86
CA VAL A 43 -0.19 1.74 -1.89
C VAL A 43 -0.65 2.52 -0.66
N ALA A 44 -0.16 2.18 0.53
CA ALA A 44 -0.46 2.91 1.76
C ALA A 44 0.03 4.36 1.70
N LEU A 45 1.22 4.61 1.16
CA LEU A 45 1.79 5.96 1.03
C LEU A 45 1.01 6.81 0.01
N ILE A 46 0.65 6.27 -1.14
CA ILE A 46 -0.17 6.97 -2.14
C ILE A 46 -1.54 7.31 -1.56
N TYR A 47 -2.18 6.35 -0.88
CA TYR A 47 -3.46 6.59 -0.21
C TYR A 47 -3.35 7.70 0.86
N ALA A 48 -2.27 7.69 1.65
CA ALA A 48 -2.02 8.71 2.66
C ALA A 48 -1.94 10.12 2.06
N GLN A 49 -1.25 10.26 0.93
CA GLN A 49 -1.13 11.54 0.22
C GLN A 49 -2.49 12.02 -0.31
N PHE A 50 -3.24 11.15 -0.99
CA PHE A 50 -4.54 11.53 -1.56
C PHE A 50 -5.61 11.82 -0.51
N CYS A 51 -5.57 11.13 0.64
CA CYS A 51 -6.48 11.40 1.75
C CYS A 51 -6.03 12.55 2.64
N GLY A 52 -4.86 13.16 2.39
CA GLY A 52 -4.30 14.21 3.25
C GLY A 52 -4.09 13.75 4.69
N SER A 53 -3.72 12.47 4.88
CA SER A 53 -3.63 11.89 6.21
C SER A 53 -2.48 12.48 7.02
N SER A 54 -2.81 13.06 8.17
CA SER A 54 -1.85 13.68 9.09
C SER A 54 -1.32 12.75 10.17
N SER A 55 -1.78 11.50 10.23
CA SER A 55 -1.34 10.53 11.23
C SER A 55 -1.45 9.08 10.76
N LEU A 56 -0.56 8.21 11.27
CA LEU A 56 -0.60 6.77 10.97
C LEU A 56 -1.92 6.12 11.44
N ARG A 57 -2.50 6.60 12.55
CA ARG A 57 -3.78 6.09 13.07
C ARG A 57 -4.94 6.47 12.15
N GLY A 58 -4.98 7.71 11.67
CA GLY A 58 -6.00 8.15 10.70
C GLY A 58 -5.90 7.40 9.39
N LEU A 59 -4.67 7.18 8.91
CA LEU A 59 -4.38 6.39 7.72
C LEU A 59 -4.87 4.94 7.85
N GLU A 60 -4.50 4.25 8.92
CA GLU A 60 -4.95 2.89 9.21
C GLU A 60 -6.47 2.79 9.26
N ALA A 61 -7.13 3.71 9.98
CA ALA A 61 -8.59 3.71 10.12
C ALA A 61 -9.30 3.94 8.78
N GLY A 62 -8.87 4.93 7.99
CA GLY A 62 -9.45 5.23 6.68
C GLY A 62 -9.26 4.09 5.68
N TRP A 63 -8.07 3.51 5.65
CA TRP A 63 -7.76 2.37 4.79
C TRP A 63 -8.59 1.13 5.15
N ASN A 64 -8.61 0.76 6.44
CA ASN A 64 -9.30 -0.45 6.89
C ASN A 64 -10.83 -0.34 6.85
N ALA A 65 -11.39 0.88 6.88
CA ALA A 65 -12.81 1.11 6.66
C ALA A 65 -13.28 0.74 5.23
N ASN A 66 -12.35 0.64 4.28
CA ASN A 66 -12.61 0.34 2.86
C ASN A 66 -12.09 -1.05 2.45
N SER A 67 -12.16 -2.03 3.36
CA SER A 67 -11.57 -3.36 3.21
C SER A 67 -12.08 -4.15 2.00
N GLN A 68 -13.27 -3.84 1.48
CA GLN A 68 -13.79 -4.47 0.26
C GLN A 68 -12.92 -4.25 -0.98
N HIS A 69 -12.04 -3.23 -0.99
CA HIS A 69 -11.18 -2.93 -2.13
C HIS A 69 -9.78 -3.53 -2.02
N HIS A 70 -9.35 -3.98 -0.84
CA HIS A 70 -7.97 -4.41 -0.57
C HIS A 70 -7.50 -5.50 -1.53
N TYR A 71 -8.31 -6.53 -1.74
CA TYR A 71 -8.01 -7.64 -2.65
C TYR A 71 -7.73 -7.16 -4.09
N HIS A 72 -8.54 -6.23 -4.59
CA HIS A 72 -8.41 -5.73 -5.96
C HIS A 72 -7.25 -4.75 -6.14
N LEU A 73 -6.80 -4.12 -5.05
CA LEU A 73 -5.56 -3.34 -5.00
C LEU A 73 -4.33 -4.26 -4.81
N GLY A 74 -4.58 -5.56 -4.55
CA GLY A 74 -3.60 -6.58 -4.16
C GLY A 74 -2.73 -6.12 -3.00
N SER A 75 -3.39 -5.53 -2.00
CA SER A 75 -2.84 -5.10 -0.72
C SER A 75 -3.71 -5.69 0.41
N GLY A 76 -3.22 -5.67 1.65
CA GLY A 76 -3.95 -6.15 2.82
C GLY A 76 -4.43 -5.06 3.78
N PRO A 77 -5.03 -5.46 4.92
CA PRO A 77 -5.28 -4.57 6.05
C PRO A 77 -3.99 -3.91 6.54
N LEU A 78 -4.08 -2.64 6.95
CA LEU A 78 -2.96 -1.92 7.55
C LEU A 78 -2.98 -2.08 9.06
N MET A 79 -1.78 -2.21 9.64
CA MET A 79 -1.56 -2.17 11.09
C MET A 79 -0.62 -1.00 11.38
N ARG A 80 -0.98 -0.13 12.33
CA ARG A 80 -0.20 1.09 12.63
C ARG A 80 1.25 0.81 12.97
N SER A 81 1.52 -0.23 13.77
CA SER A 81 2.88 -0.62 14.16
C SER A 81 3.69 -1.08 12.95
N THR A 82 3.13 -1.98 12.15
CA THR A 82 3.77 -2.47 10.91
C THR A 82 4.10 -1.33 9.96
N LEU A 83 3.17 -0.37 9.77
CA LEU A 83 3.41 0.78 8.92
C LEU A 83 4.49 1.72 9.49
N SER A 84 4.48 1.93 10.81
CA SER A 84 5.54 2.72 11.48
C SER A 84 6.92 2.07 11.34
N ASP A 85 7.00 0.75 11.46
CA ASP A 85 8.26 0.02 11.34
C ASP A 85 8.74 0.00 9.88
N ALA A 86 7.83 -0.17 8.91
CA ALA A 86 8.14 -0.06 7.50
C ALA A 86 8.65 1.33 7.12
N ASN A 87 8.01 2.41 7.59
CA ASN A 87 8.47 3.79 7.38
C ASN A 87 9.86 4.05 7.97
N ARG A 88 10.18 3.43 9.11
CA ARG A 88 11.52 3.54 9.72
C ARG A 88 12.57 2.79 8.91
N ARG A 89 12.20 1.63 8.39
CA ARG A 89 13.12 0.69 7.74
C ARG A 89 13.40 1.04 6.27
N ARG A 90 12.38 1.53 5.57
CA ARG A 90 12.43 1.89 4.15
C ARG A 90 12.36 3.42 4.06
N PRO A 91 13.50 4.11 4.18
CA PRO A 91 13.53 5.57 4.12
C PRO A 91 13.07 6.06 2.74
N VAL A 92 12.37 7.19 2.74
CA VAL A 92 11.97 7.95 1.55
C VAL A 92 13.11 8.78 1.00
#